data_AF-A0A521QT87-F1
#
_entry.id   AF-A0A521QT87-F1
#
_cell.length_a   1.000
_cell.length_b   1.000
_cell.length_c   1.000
_cell.angle_alpha   90.00
_cell.angle_beta   90.00
_cell.angle_gamma   90.00
#
_symmetry.space_group_name_H-M   'P 1'
#
loop_
_entity.id
_entity.type
_entity.pdbx_description
1 polymer ?
#
loop_
_entity_poly.entity_id
_entity_poly.type
_entity_poly.pdbx_seq_one_letter_code
_entity_poly.pdbx_strand_id
1 'polypeptide(L)'
;MIARTSLALVAVLIALSGAAARAQDASDLLLAVLWTQRSVEYKANALTVFALARIRLDEALADKSWTAAPAEQVGDYQALPPAVILDIDETLLDNSKYQVWMMKSDQTFSTKTWNEFCAAQISTAIPGALEFVKYADSKGVKIFYITNRAAETEKDTRENMQKLGFPLGGNVDTFLMQNEKPGWGGAKSTRRAVVTKDYRVLLNIGDNFGDFDDRYRSSEADRLKAYEADMAYWGKQWLMLANPTYGSFDTAPYGHDFKKSREDQRKAKRDVLESWAGPAK
;
A
#
# COMPACT_ATOMS: atom_id res chain seq x y z
N MET A 1 12.52 18.28 89.37
CA MET A 1 11.62 18.99 88.43
C MET A 1 11.94 18.43 87.04
N ILE A 2 11.05 17.61 86.49
CA ILE A 2 11.27 16.78 85.29
C ILE A 2 10.98 17.65 84.06
N ALA A 3 12.00 17.98 83.26
CA ALA A 3 11.82 18.63 81.97
C ALA A 3 11.75 17.57 80.87
N ARG A 4 10.55 17.38 80.32
CA ARG A 4 10.27 16.49 79.19
C ARG A 4 10.73 17.15 77.90
N THR A 5 11.77 16.61 77.27
CA THR A 5 12.14 16.89 75.89
C THR A 5 11.23 16.10 74.95
N SER A 6 10.26 16.76 74.34
CA SER A 6 9.43 16.19 73.29
C SER A 6 10.23 16.15 71.98
N LEU A 7 10.64 14.96 71.56
CA LEU A 7 11.14 14.71 70.20
C LEU A 7 9.94 14.79 69.23
N ALA A 8 9.88 15.85 68.42
CA ALA A 8 8.95 15.91 67.30
C ALA A 8 9.52 15.05 66.14
N LEU A 9 8.97 13.86 65.96
CA LEU A 9 9.24 13.00 64.81
C LEU A 9 8.53 13.61 63.58
N VAL A 10 9.25 14.36 62.76
CA VAL A 10 8.75 14.78 61.44
C VAL A 10 8.89 13.58 60.51
N ALA A 11 7.80 12.83 60.34
CA ALA A 11 7.70 11.81 59.30
C ALA A 11 7.54 12.51 57.94
N VAL A 12 8.63 12.65 57.20
CA VAL A 12 8.58 13.04 55.79
C VAL A 12 8.06 11.84 55.01
N LEU A 13 6.75 11.79 54.75
CA LEU A 13 6.20 10.92 53.71
C LEU A 13 6.66 11.46 52.35
N ILE A 14 7.72 10.85 51.82
CA ILE A 14 8.03 10.97 50.39
C ILE A 14 6.91 10.22 49.67
N ALA A 15 5.92 10.96 49.19
CA ALA A 15 4.97 10.45 48.21
C ALA A 15 5.77 10.19 46.93
N LEU A 16 6.29 8.97 46.80
CA LEU A 16 6.65 8.39 45.51
C LEU A 16 5.34 8.30 44.71
N SER A 17 4.97 9.39 44.05
CA SER A 17 4.09 9.33 42.90
C SER A 17 4.82 8.51 41.86
N GLY A 18 4.66 7.18 41.94
CA GLY A 18 5.00 6.29 40.87
C GLY A 18 4.17 6.74 39.68
N ALA A 19 4.76 7.58 38.84
CA ALA A 19 4.37 7.64 37.45
C ALA A 19 4.62 6.21 36.95
N ALA A 20 3.57 5.38 37.03
CA ALA A 20 3.52 4.16 36.26
C ALA A 20 3.76 4.61 34.83
N ALA A 21 4.97 4.41 34.33
CA ALA A 21 5.26 4.56 32.92
C ALA A 21 4.21 3.70 32.24
N ARG A 22 3.22 4.34 31.62
CA ARG A 22 2.22 3.63 30.82
C ARG A 22 3.07 2.91 29.78
N ALA A 23 3.18 1.60 29.91
CA ALA A 23 3.84 0.80 28.90
C ALA A 23 3.15 1.15 27.59
N GLN A 24 3.89 1.70 26.64
CA GLN A 24 3.34 2.00 25.34
C GLN A 24 2.83 0.67 24.76
N ASP A 25 1.57 0.64 24.35
CA ASP A 25 1.00 -0.55 23.76
C ASP A 25 1.87 -1.00 22.57
N ALA A 26 2.08 -2.31 22.45
CA ALA A 26 2.82 -2.86 21.33
C ALA A 26 2.15 -2.41 20.01
N SER A 27 2.95 -1.84 19.11
CA SER A 27 2.48 -1.41 17.79
C SER A 27 2.13 -2.63 16.94
N ASP A 28 0.92 -2.64 16.38
CA ASP A 28 0.47 -3.69 15.46
C ASP A 28 1.31 -3.70 14.15
N LEU A 29 2.05 -2.61 13.85
CA LEU A 29 2.96 -2.54 12.71
C LEU A 29 4.22 -3.40 12.87
N LEU A 30 4.65 -3.73 14.10
CA LEU A 30 5.97 -4.29 14.36
C LEU A 30 6.27 -5.54 13.53
N LEU A 31 5.37 -6.53 13.56
CA LEU A 31 5.58 -7.77 12.82
C LEU A 31 5.45 -7.55 11.30
N ALA A 32 4.55 -6.69 10.85
CA ALA A 32 4.34 -6.39 9.44
C ALA A 32 5.57 -5.69 8.81
N VAL A 33 6.15 -4.70 9.50
CA VAL A 33 7.35 -4.00 9.02
C VAL A 33 8.59 -4.88 9.14
N LEU A 34 8.67 -5.74 10.17
CA LEU A 34 9.73 -6.73 10.29
C LEU A 34 9.69 -7.72 9.12
N TRP A 35 8.50 -8.24 8.79
CA TRP A 35 8.30 -9.12 7.65
C TRP A 35 8.71 -8.43 6.35
N THR A 36 8.23 -7.22 6.10
CA THR A 36 8.52 -6.47 4.87
C THR A 36 10.02 -6.16 4.72
N GLN A 37 10.69 -5.66 5.77
CA GLN A 37 12.09 -5.24 5.66
C GLN A 37 13.10 -6.38 5.75
N ARG A 38 12.79 -7.45 6.50
CA ARG A 38 13.80 -8.43 6.95
C ARG A 38 13.53 -9.86 6.51
N SER A 39 12.28 -10.20 6.16
CA SER A 39 11.99 -11.57 5.72
C SER A 39 12.56 -11.84 4.33
N VAL A 40 13.00 -13.08 4.11
CA VAL A 40 13.34 -13.54 2.76
C VAL A 40 12.07 -13.91 1.99
N GLU A 41 10.99 -14.18 2.71
CA GLU A 41 9.65 -14.50 2.21
C GLU A 41 9.04 -13.33 1.45
N TYR A 42 9.16 -12.09 1.94
CA TYR A 42 8.73 -10.90 1.21
C TYR A 42 9.50 -10.74 -0.11
N LYS A 43 10.82 -10.93 -0.07
CA LYS A 43 11.67 -10.85 -1.28
C LYS A 43 11.28 -11.93 -2.30
N ALA A 44 11.07 -13.16 -1.83
CA ALA A 44 10.63 -14.26 -2.66
C ALA A 44 9.23 -13.99 -3.25
N ASN A 45 8.29 -13.47 -2.46
CA ASN A 45 6.95 -13.07 -2.92
C ASN A 45 7.04 -12.05 -4.06
N ALA A 46 7.76 -10.94 -3.86
CA ALA A 46 7.90 -9.90 -4.87
C ALA A 46 8.55 -10.43 -6.17
N LEU A 47 9.65 -11.19 -6.03
CA LEU A 47 10.32 -11.82 -7.17
C LEU A 47 9.41 -12.79 -7.92
N THR A 48 8.63 -13.61 -7.21
CA THR A 48 7.67 -14.54 -7.83
C THR A 48 6.60 -13.78 -8.60
N VAL A 49 6.05 -12.69 -8.03
CA VAL A 49 5.02 -11.90 -8.71
C VAL A 49 5.57 -11.23 -9.98
N PHE A 50 6.76 -10.62 -9.93
CA PHE A 50 7.35 -10.00 -11.13
C PHE A 50 7.85 -11.02 -12.16
N ALA A 51 8.29 -12.20 -11.73
CA ALA A 51 8.58 -13.31 -12.65
C ALA A 51 7.31 -13.78 -13.38
N LEU A 52 6.20 -13.91 -12.65
CA LEU A 52 4.89 -14.21 -13.24
C LEU A 52 4.43 -13.08 -14.17
N ALA A 53 4.62 -11.81 -13.78
CA ALA A 53 4.29 -10.66 -14.61
C ALA A 53 5.02 -10.70 -15.96
N ARG A 54 6.30 -11.09 -15.95
CA ARG A 54 7.07 -11.30 -17.18
C ARG A 54 6.43 -12.34 -18.10
N ILE A 55 6.04 -13.49 -17.55
CA ILE A 55 5.39 -14.58 -18.30
C ILE A 55 4.04 -14.11 -18.86
N ARG A 56 3.20 -13.51 -18.01
CA ARG A 56 1.87 -13.02 -18.40
C ARG A 56 1.93 -11.90 -19.42
N LEU A 57 2.97 -11.08 -19.39
CA LEU A 57 3.18 -10.04 -20.39
C LEU A 57 3.38 -10.64 -21.79
N ASP A 58 4.22 -11.67 -21.91
CA ASP A 58 4.47 -12.33 -23.20
C ASP A 58 3.20 -13.02 -23.72
N GLU A 59 2.41 -13.67 -22.85
CA GLU A 59 1.11 -14.24 -23.19
C GLU A 59 0.12 -13.15 -23.67
N ALA A 60 0.02 -12.04 -22.94
CA ALA A 60 -0.87 -10.91 -23.24
C ALA A 60 -0.49 -10.18 -24.54
N LEU A 61 0.78 -10.18 -24.91
CA LEU A 61 1.25 -9.62 -26.18
C LEU A 61 0.81 -10.49 -27.37
N ALA A 62 0.77 -11.80 -27.19
CA ALA A 62 0.34 -12.76 -28.21
C ALA A 62 -1.20 -12.82 -28.38
N ASP A 63 -1.96 -12.57 -27.31
CA ASP A 63 -3.41 -12.56 -27.33
C ASP A 63 -3.96 -11.13 -27.52
N LYS A 64 -4.51 -10.86 -28.72
CA LYS A 64 -5.06 -9.53 -29.01
C LYS A 64 -6.32 -9.21 -28.20
N SER A 65 -7.06 -10.21 -27.72
CA SER A 65 -8.26 -10.06 -26.90
C SER A 65 -7.97 -9.86 -25.41
N TRP A 66 -6.70 -9.92 -25.01
CA TRP A 66 -6.30 -9.75 -23.63
C TRP A 66 -6.50 -8.32 -23.13
N THR A 67 -7.15 -8.18 -21.98
CA THR A 67 -7.21 -6.92 -21.23
C THR A 67 -7.17 -7.15 -19.71
N ALA A 68 -6.47 -6.25 -19.01
CA ALA A 68 -6.43 -6.16 -17.55
C ALA A 68 -7.32 -5.03 -17.00
N ALA A 69 -8.12 -4.37 -17.83
CA ALA A 69 -9.04 -3.31 -17.42
C ALA A 69 -10.43 -3.55 -18.04
N PRO A 70 -11.06 -4.71 -17.79
CA PRO A 70 -12.27 -5.13 -18.50
C PRO A 70 -13.46 -4.17 -18.31
N ALA A 71 -13.51 -3.43 -17.20
CA ALA A 71 -14.56 -2.44 -16.95
C ALA A 71 -14.37 -1.15 -17.75
N GLU A 72 -13.12 -0.72 -17.94
CA GLU A 72 -12.77 0.54 -18.61
C GLU A 72 -12.38 0.37 -20.10
N GLN A 73 -12.03 -0.84 -20.53
CA GLN A 73 -11.55 -1.16 -21.88
C GLN A 73 -12.72 -1.56 -22.79
N VAL A 74 -13.31 -0.57 -23.46
CA VAL A 74 -14.46 -0.74 -24.37
C VAL A 74 -14.07 -0.50 -25.83
N GLY A 75 -14.83 -1.07 -26.77
CA GLY A 75 -14.62 -0.87 -28.21
C GLY A 75 -13.50 -1.76 -28.81
N ASP A 76 -12.92 -1.31 -29.92
CA ASP A 76 -11.87 -2.02 -30.67
C ASP A 76 -10.47 -1.75 -30.08
N TYR A 77 -10.27 -2.18 -28.83
CA TYR A 77 -9.00 -2.00 -28.13
C TYR A 77 -7.88 -2.91 -28.65
N GLN A 78 -8.22 -3.92 -29.46
CA GLN A 78 -7.29 -4.92 -29.98
C GLN A 78 -6.20 -4.28 -30.85
N ALA A 79 -6.54 -3.20 -31.55
CA ALA A 79 -5.64 -2.41 -32.40
C ALA A 79 -4.83 -1.35 -31.64
N LEU A 80 -5.16 -1.07 -30.37
CA LEU A 80 -4.45 -0.06 -29.58
C LEU A 80 -3.04 -0.54 -29.19
N PRO A 81 -2.07 0.39 -29.03
CA PRO A 81 -0.75 0.06 -28.52
C PRO A 81 -0.82 -0.58 -27.13
N PRO A 82 0.03 -1.58 -26.82
CA PRO A 82 0.00 -2.25 -25.53
C PRO A 82 0.55 -1.36 -24.40
N ALA A 83 -0.03 -1.51 -23.22
CA ALA A 83 0.42 -0.85 -21.99
C ALA A 83 0.34 -1.77 -20.77
N VAL A 84 1.05 -1.41 -19.71
CA VAL A 84 0.86 -1.96 -18.36
C VAL A 84 0.59 -0.83 -17.39
N ILE A 85 -0.22 -1.12 -16.37
CA ILE A 85 -0.52 -0.20 -15.27
C ILE A 85 0.10 -0.78 -14.00
N LEU A 86 0.84 0.05 -13.27
CA LEU A 86 1.43 -0.30 -12.00
C LEU A 86 1.09 0.77 -10.96
N ASP A 87 0.71 0.33 -9.76
CA ASP A 87 0.82 1.19 -8.59
C ASP A 87 2.30 1.49 -8.26
N ILE A 88 2.55 2.53 -7.45
CA ILE A 88 3.89 2.91 -7.03
C ILE A 88 4.22 2.39 -5.62
N ASP A 89 3.40 2.68 -4.61
CA ASP A 89 3.79 2.52 -3.21
C ASP A 89 3.55 1.09 -2.74
N GLU A 90 4.57 0.41 -2.20
CA GLU A 90 4.51 -1.02 -1.87
C GLU A 90 4.32 -1.97 -3.08
N THR A 91 4.31 -1.42 -4.30
CA THR A 91 4.33 -2.15 -5.57
C THR A 91 5.65 -2.00 -6.33
N LEU A 92 6.11 -0.76 -6.55
CA LEU A 92 7.39 -0.44 -7.19
C LEU A 92 8.42 0.12 -6.22
N LEU A 93 7.96 0.95 -5.29
CA LEU A 93 8.75 1.60 -4.27
C LEU A 93 8.45 1.00 -2.90
N ASP A 94 9.51 0.58 -2.21
CA ASP A 94 9.46 0.21 -0.80
C ASP A 94 9.58 1.48 0.05
N ASN A 95 8.49 1.81 0.74
CA ASN A 95 8.37 2.95 1.62
C ASN A 95 8.45 2.56 3.10
N SER A 96 8.71 1.29 3.44
CA SER A 96 8.68 0.72 4.80
C SER A 96 9.44 1.51 5.86
N LYS A 97 10.43 2.33 5.46
CA LYS A 97 11.14 3.28 6.34
C LYS A 97 10.18 4.30 6.97
N TYR A 98 9.16 4.75 6.26
CA TYR A 98 8.12 5.63 6.78
C TYR A 98 7.28 4.92 7.85
N GLN A 99 6.89 3.67 7.62
CA GLN A 99 6.16 2.85 8.61
C GLN A 99 7.01 2.60 9.86
N VAL A 100 8.32 2.38 9.72
CA VAL A 100 9.25 2.29 10.86
C VAL A 100 9.35 3.62 11.61
N TRP A 101 9.40 4.75 10.93
CA TRP A 101 9.41 6.07 11.57
C TRP A 101 8.11 6.32 12.35
N MET A 102 6.95 6.03 11.76
CA MET A 102 5.65 6.14 12.42
C MET A 102 5.60 5.29 13.69
N MET A 103 6.00 4.01 13.58
CA MET A 103 6.07 3.09 14.70
C MET A 103 6.98 3.59 15.83
N LYS A 104 8.20 4.05 15.50
CA LYS A 104 9.17 4.53 16.50
C LYS A 104 8.76 5.85 17.16
N SER A 105 7.97 6.66 16.47
CA SER A 105 7.57 8.01 16.91
C SER A 105 6.14 8.09 17.45
N ASP A 106 5.47 6.94 17.59
CA ASP A 106 4.05 6.81 17.96
C ASP A 106 3.07 7.62 17.07
N GLN A 107 3.48 7.87 15.83
CA GLN A 107 2.71 8.64 14.87
C GLN A 107 1.79 7.74 14.04
N THR A 108 0.73 8.35 13.51
CA THR A 108 -0.10 7.78 12.45
C THR A 108 0.18 8.49 11.14
N PHE A 109 -0.29 7.92 10.03
CA PHE A 109 -0.17 8.55 8.73
C PHE A 109 -0.72 9.98 8.77
N SER A 110 0.03 10.92 8.21
CA SER A 110 -0.44 12.26 7.88
C SER A 110 0.09 12.65 6.51
N THR A 111 -0.70 13.40 5.73
CA THR A 111 -0.26 13.90 4.42
C THR A 111 1.00 14.74 4.53
N LYS A 112 1.12 15.55 5.60
CA LYS A 112 2.29 16.41 5.81
C LYS A 112 3.60 15.61 5.91
N THR A 113 3.64 14.65 6.83
CA THR A 113 4.85 13.84 7.06
C THR A 113 5.12 12.87 5.92
N TRP A 114 4.07 12.44 5.21
CA TRP A 114 4.23 11.67 3.98
C TRP A 114 4.88 12.48 2.87
N ASN A 115 4.48 13.73 2.67
CA ASN A 115 5.10 14.61 1.67
C ASN A 115 6.58 14.88 2.00
N GLU A 116 6.90 15.09 3.28
CA GLU A 116 8.29 15.21 3.75
C GLU A 116 9.10 13.93 3.44
N PHE A 117 8.50 12.75 3.60
CA PHE A 117 9.12 11.48 3.25
C PHE A 117 9.33 11.32 1.73
N CYS A 118 8.33 11.68 0.91
CA CYS A 118 8.46 11.70 -0.55
C CYS A 118 9.59 12.62 -1.00
N ALA A 119 9.66 13.84 -0.45
CA ALA A 119 10.71 14.82 -0.74
C ALA A 119 12.12 14.35 -0.33
N ALA A 120 12.22 13.47 0.67
CA ALA A 120 13.50 12.86 1.03
C ALA A 120 14.01 11.88 -0.04
N GLN A 121 13.13 11.34 -0.89
CA GLN A 121 13.45 10.47 -2.02
C GLN A 121 14.32 9.25 -1.63
N ILE A 122 14.03 8.68 -0.46
CA ILE A 122 14.78 7.57 0.15
C ILE A 122 14.12 6.19 -0.03
N SER A 123 12.99 6.13 -0.75
CA SER A 123 12.35 4.86 -1.11
C SER A 123 13.27 4.07 -2.05
N THR A 124 13.24 2.76 -1.90
CA THR A 124 14.05 1.82 -2.69
C THR A 124 13.17 1.03 -3.66
N ALA A 125 13.74 0.47 -4.73
CA ALA A 125 12.97 -0.38 -5.63
C ALA A 125 12.62 -1.71 -4.94
N ILE A 126 11.38 -2.17 -5.13
CA ILE A 126 10.95 -3.51 -4.71
C ILE A 126 11.65 -4.57 -5.57
N PRO A 127 12.07 -5.71 -5.01
CA PRO A 127 12.77 -6.76 -5.76
C PRO A 127 12.00 -7.21 -7.02
N GLY A 128 12.66 -7.17 -8.18
CA GLY A 128 12.10 -7.59 -9.47
C GLY A 128 11.30 -6.51 -10.21
N ALA A 129 10.93 -5.42 -9.53
CA ALA A 129 10.10 -4.36 -10.11
C ALA A 129 10.79 -3.64 -11.27
N LEU A 130 12.04 -3.21 -11.05
CA LEU A 130 12.82 -2.48 -12.05
C LEU A 130 13.12 -3.35 -13.28
N GLU A 131 13.47 -4.61 -13.05
CA GLU A 131 13.75 -5.60 -14.10
C GLU A 131 12.52 -5.86 -14.96
N PHE A 132 11.34 -6.02 -14.33
CA PHE A 132 10.09 -6.19 -15.05
C PHE A 132 9.73 -4.95 -15.87
N VAL A 133 9.79 -3.76 -15.27
CA VAL A 133 9.43 -2.51 -15.96
C VAL A 133 10.35 -2.26 -17.17
N LYS A 134 11.66 -2.47 -17.02
CA LYS A 134 12.62 -2.38 -18.14
C LYS A 134 12.35 -3.44 -19.20
N TYR A 135 11.95 -4.65 -18.80
CA TYR A 135 11.57 -5.68 -19.76
C TYR A 135 10.33 -5.28 -20.57
N ALA A 136 9.28 -4.80 -19.92
CA ALA A 136 8.07 -4.36 -20.59
C ALA A 136 8.37 -3.21 -21.57
N ASP A 137 9.15 -2.22 -21.14
CA ASP A 137 9.58 -1.11 -22.00
C ASP A 137 10.39 -1.61 -23.21
N SER A 138 11.31 -2.57 -23.01
CA SER A 138 12.09 -3.19 -24.11
C SER A 138 11.23 -3.95 -25.13
N LYS A 139 10.01 -4.34 -24.77
CA LYS A 139 9.03 -4.97 -25.66
C LYS A 139 8.14 -3.96 -26.37
N GLY A 140 8.39 -2.67 -26.19
CA GLY A 140 7.56 -1.59 -26.74
C GLY A 140 6.23 -1.42 -26.01
N VAL A 141 6.10 -1.94 -24.79
CA VAL A 141 4.90 -1.80 -23.96
C VAL A 141 4.99 -0.50 -23.18
N LYS A 142 3.96 0.35 -23.27
CA LYS A 142 3.93 1.61 -22.53
C LYS A 142 3.72 1.36 -21.04
N ILE A 143 4.51 2.01 -20.19
CA ILE A 143 4.40 1.89 -18.74
C ILE A 143 3.59 3.07 -18.21
N PHE A 144 2.52 2.81 -17.47
CA PHE A 144 1.76 3.82 -16.74
C PHE A 144 1.84 3.54 -15.24
N TYR A 145 2.11 4.59 -14.47
CA TYR A 145 2.16 4.60 -13.02
C TYR A 145 0.91 5.30 -12.50
N ILE A 146 -0.05 4.55 -11.94
CA ILE A 146 -1.27 5.11 -11.36
C ILE A 146 -1.18 5.01 -9.85
N THR A 147 -1.00 6.14 -9.19
CA THR A 147 -0.66 6.21 -7.75
C THR A 147 -1.61 7.12 -6.97
N ASN A 148 -1.83 6.81 -5.69
CA ASN A 148 -2.51 7.72 -4.77
C ASN A 148 -1.57 8.69 -4.03
N ARG A 149 -0.31 8.80 -4.47
CA ARG A 149 0.46 10.01 -4.22
C ARG A 149 -0.25 11.21 -4.83
N ALA A 150 -0.33 12.31 -4.09
CA ALA A 150 -0.97 13.53 -4.56
C ALA A 150 -0.08 14.27 -5.57
N ALA A 151 -0.69 15.06 -6.46
CA ALA A 151 0.01 15.85 -7.48
C ALA A 151 1.17 16.71 -6.92
N GLU A 152 1.04 17.21 -5.69
CA GLU A 152 2.10 17.97 -5.01
C GLU A 152 3.40 17.18 -4.77
N THR A 153 3.33 15.85 -4.72
CA THR A 153 4.49 14.96 -4.56
C THR A 153 4.99 14.36 -5.88
N GLU A 154 4.42 14.76 -7.01
CA GLU A 154 4.74 14.18 -8.32
C GLU A 154 6.21 14.38 -8.69
N LYS A 155 6.71 15.62 -8.53
CA LYS A 155 8.11 15.94 -8.81
C LYS A 155 9.04 15.00 -8.05
N ASP A 156 8.85 14.90 -6.74
CA ASP A 156 9.70 14.07 -5.88
C ASP A 156 9.60 12.58 -6.22
N THR A 157 8.39 12.13 -6.58
CA THR A 157 8.13 10.75 -7.00
C THR A 157 8.89 10.42 -8.29
N ARG A 158 8.80 11.29 -9.31
CA ARG A 158 9.51 11.13 -10.58
C ARG A 158 11.02 11.13 -10.37
N GLU A 159 11.54 12.04 -9.56
CA GLU A 159 12.97 12.12 -9.24
C GLU A 159 13.45 10.87 -8.50
N ASN A 160 12.69 10.34 -7.53
CA ASN A 160 13.03 9.08 -6.84
C ASN A 160 13.02 7.90 -7.83
N MET A 161 11.99 7.81 -8.68
CA MET A 161 11.87 6.75 -9.71
C MET A 161 13.02 6.83 -10.72
N GLN A 162 13.40 8.03 -11.15
CA GLN A 162 14.52 8.26 -12.07
C GLN A 162 15.85 7.82 -11.45
N LYS A 163 16.10 8.18 -10.18
CA LYS A 163 17.31 7.78 -9.44
C LYS A 163 17.45 6.26 -9.35
N LEU A 164 16.32 5.54 -9.25
CA LEU A 164 16.28 4.08 -9.23
C LEU A 164 16.34 3.47 -10.65
N GLY A 165 16.27 4.29 -11.70
CA GLY A 165 16.40 3.87 -13.09
C GLY A 165 15.10 3.39 -13.75
N PHE A 166 13.94 3.70 -13.16
CA PHE A 166 12.65 3.44 -13.80
C PHE A 166 12.45 4.39 -14.99
N PRO A 167 11.92 3.91 -16.13
CA PRO A 167 11.60 4.77 -17.26
C PRO A 167 10.47 5.74 -16.87
N LEU A 168 10.66 7.04 -17.13
CA LEU A 168 9.71 8.08 -16.71
C LEU A 168 8.59 8.36 -17.72
N GLY A 169 8.47 7.52 -18.74
CA GLY A 169 7.67 7.82 -19.92
C GLY A 169 8.41 8.70 -20.92
N GLY A 170 7.75 9.02 -22.03
CA GLY A 170 8.36 9.72 -23.15
C GLY A 170 7.37 10.68 -23.79
N ASN A 171 6.74 10.24 -24.88
CA ASN A 171 5.82 11.04 -25.70
C ASN A 171 4.48 11.40 -25.04
N VAL A 172 4.13 10.77 -23.92
CA VAL A 172 2.90 11.03 -23.17
C VAL A 172 3.22 11.05 -21.69
N ASP A 173 2.35 11.70 -20.92
CA ASP A 173 2.40 11.61 -19.48
C ASP A 173 2.03 10.20 -19.01
N THR A 174 2.84 9.65 -18.12
CA THR A 174 2.72 8.28 -17.60
C THR A 174 2.56 8.20 -16.10
N PHE A 175 2.67 9.31 -15.36
CA PHE A 175 2.39 9.34 -13.92
C PHE A 175 1.03 10.00 -13.72
N LEU A 176 0.04 9.22 -13.28
CA LEU A 176 -1.33 9.67 -13.14
C LEU A 176 -1.63 9.80 -11.64
N MET A 177 -1.45 11.00 -11.12
CA MET A 177 -1.42 11.27 -9.68
C MET A 177 -2.83 11.47 -9.11
N GLN A 178 -3.00 11.28 -7.80
CA GLN A 178 -4.27 11.62 -7.15
C GLN A 178 -4.46 13.14 -7.10
N ASN A 179 -5.69 13.57 -7.37
CA ASN A 179 -6.16 14.95 -7.39
C ASN A 179 -5.43 15.87 -8.38
N GLU A 180 -4.68 15.33 -9.33
CA GLU A 180 -4.01 16.09 -10.39
C GLU A 180 -5.02 16.71 -11.37
N LYS A 181 -6.11 15.97 -11.64
CA LYS A 181 -7.21 16.40 -12.50
C LYS A 181 -8.55 16.25 -11.79
N PRO A 182 -9.58 17.05 -12.16
CA PRO A 182 -10.92 16.89 -11.61
C PRO A 182 -11.43 15.45 -11.75
N GLY A 183 -11.94 14.88 -10.66
CA GLY A 183 -12.46 13.51 -10.61
C GLY A 183 -11.40 12.41 -10.38
N TRP A 184 -10.11 12.73 -10.34
CA TRP A 184 -9.06 11.78 -9.99
C TRP A 184 -8.91 11.65 -8.47
N GLY A 185 -9.96 11.15 -7.80
CA GLY A 185 -9.94 10.87 -6.37
C GLY A 185 -9.11 9.63 -6.00
N GLY A 186 -9.33 9.07 -4.81
CA GLY A 186 -8.57 7.88 -4.36
C GLY A 186 -8.90 6.60 -5.13
N ALA A 187 -10.08 6.53 -5.77
CA ALA A 187 -10.42 5.45 -6.68
C ALA A 187 -9.63 5.60 -8.00
N LYS A 188 -9.19 4.50 -8.58
CA LYS A 188 -8.22 4.51 -9.69
C LYS A 188 -8.85 4.27 -11.05
N SER A 189 -10.12 3.85 -11.13
CA SER A 189 -10.81 3.61 -12.41
C SER A 189 -10.81 4.83 -13.33
N THR A 190 -10.99 6.04 -12.80
CA THR A 190 -11.01 7.27 -13.62
C THR A 190 -9.68 7.56 -14.30
N ARG A 191 -8.57 7.12 -13.71
CA ARG A 191 -7.22 7.20 -14.30
C ARG A 191 -6.94 6.01 -15.22
N ARG A 192 -7.39 4.80 -14.86
CA ARG A 192 -7.34 3.64 -15.77
C ARG A 192 -8.09 3.92 -17.07
N ALA A 193 -9.26 4.56 -16.99
CA ALA A 193 -10.07 4.95 -18.15
C ALA A 193 -9.35 5.92 -19.10
N VAL A 194 -8.45 6.76 -18.59
CA VAL A 194 -7.61 7.61 -19.44
C VAL A 194 -6.57 6.79 -20.20
N VAL A 195 -6.00 5.77 -19.57
CA VAL A 195 -5.07 4.84 -20.24
C VAL A 195 -5.81 3.98 -21.27
N THR A 196 -6.95 3.38 -20.91
CA THR A 196 -7.68 2.43 -21.78
C THR A 196 -8.27 3.06 -23.03
N LYS A 197 -8.41 4.39 -23.05
CA LYS A 197 -8.85 5.14 -24.23
C LYS A 197 -7.88 5.01 -25.41
N ASP A 198 -6.58 5.07 -25.11
CA ASP A 198 -5.53 5.16 -26.13
C ASP A 198 -4.59 3.94 -26.14
N TYR A 199 -4.70 3.05 -25.15
CA TYR A 199 -3.84 1.88 -24.97
C TYR A 199 -4.63 0.62 -24.57
N ARG A 200 -4.16 -0.55 -25.03
CA ARG A 200 -4.62 -1.85 -24.51
C ARG A 200 -3.84 -2.23 -23.27
N VAL A 201 -4.52 -2.32 -22.13
CA VAL A 201 -3.86 -2.61 -20.85
C VAL A 201 -3.69 -4.12 -20.72
N LEU A 202 -2.44 -4.58 -20.73
CA LEU A 202 -2.08 -5.99 -20.67
C LEU A 202 -2.02 -6.52 -19.24
N LEU A 203 -1.47 -5.74 -18.31
CA LEU A 203 -1.37 -6.11 -16.90
C LEU A 203 -1.72 -4.91 -16.02
N ASN A 204 -2.34 -5.20 -14.88
CA ASN A 204 -2.50 -4.28 -13.78
C ASN A 204 -1.78 -4.91 -12.56
N ILE A 205 -0.91 -4.14 -11.88
CA ILE A 205 -0.06 -4.65 -10.80
C ILE A 205 -0.13 -3.68 -9.63
N GLY A 206 -0.36 -4.20 -8.43
CA GLY A 206 -0.60 -3.40 -7.23
C GLY A 206 -0.49 -4.22 -5.95
N ASP A 207 -0.50 -3.60 -4.79
CA ASP A 207 -0.50 -4.25 -3.47
C ASP A 207 -1.85 -4.10 -2.74
N ASN A 208 -2.74 -3.25 -3.27
CA ASN A 208 -4.02 -2.92 -2.67
C ASN A 208 -5.17 -3.30 -3.60
N PHE A 209 -6.29 -3.76 -3.03
CA PHE A 209 -7.50 -4.03 -3.83
C PHE A 209 -7.97 -2.81 -4.65
N GLY A 210 -7.72 -1.59 -4.15
CA GLY A 210 -8.02 -0.33 -4.84
C GLY A 210 -7.24 -0.09 -6.13
N ASP A 211 -6.17 -0.84 -6.38
CA ASP A 211 -5.41 -0.76 -7.63
C ASP A 211 -6.17 -1.42 -8.79
N PHE A 212 -7.06 -2.36 -8.46
CA PHE A 212 -7.82 -3.18 -9.38
C PHE A 212 -9.29 -2.77 -9.42
N ASP A 213 -9.89 -2.47 -8.27
CA ASP A 213 -11.33 -2.27 -8.14
C ASP A 213 -11.71 -1.10 -7.23
N ASP A 214 -12.67 -0.30 -7.68
CA ASP A 214 -13.11 0.91 -6.98
C ASP A 214 -14.00 0.61 -5.75
N ARG A 215 -14.47 -0.62 -5.58
CA ARG A 215 -15.17 -1.10 -4.38
C ARG A 215 -14.22 -1.35 -3.19
N TYR A 216 -12.94 -0.98 -3.29
CA TYR A 216 -11.98 -1.16 -2.20
C TYR A 216 -12.34 -0.47 -0.87
N ARG A 217 -13.25 0.50 -0.86
CA ARG A 217 -13.78 1.10 0.38
C ARG A 217 -15.22 0.69 0.73
N SER A 218 -15.70 -0.44 0.19
CA SER A 218 -16.96 -1.06 0.60
C SER A 218 -16.79 -1.98 1.81
N SER A 219 -17.87 -2.62 2.26
CA SER A 219 -17.82 -3.59 3.36
C SER A 219 -16.90 -4.78 3.05
N GLU A 220 -16.42 -5.50 4.08
CA GLU A 220 -15.61 -6.72 3.87
C GLU A 220 -16.33 -7.76 3.01
N ALA A 221 -17.65 -7.91 3.20
CA ALA A 221 -18.48 -8.81 2.40
C ALA A 221 -18.56 -8.38 0.93
N ASP A 222 -18.74 -7.09 0.65
CA ASP A 222 -18.80 -6.57 -0.71
C ASP A 222 -17.43 -6.65 -1.40
N ARG A 223 -16.34 -6.44 -0.66
CA ARG A 223 -14.97 -6.63 -1.15
C ARG A 223 -14.72 -8.09 -1.52
N LEU A 224 -15.14 -9.04 -0.69
CA LEU A 224 -15.03 -10.47 -0.99
C LEU A 224 -15.84 -10.83 -2.24
N LYS A 225 -17.09 -10.38 -2.34
CA LYS A 225 -17.93 -10.61 -3.52
C LYS A 225 -17.31 -10.03 -4.80
N ALA A 226 -16.70 -8.85 -4.71
CA ALA A 226 -15.98 -8.24 -5.82
C ALA A 226 -14.75 -9.07 -6.22
N TYR A 227 -13.94 -9.48 -5.25
CA TYR A 227 -12.79 -10.37 -5.46
C TYR A 227 -13.20 -11.68 -6.15
N GLU A 228 -14.29 -12.31 -5.72
CA GLU A 228 -14.81 -13.56 -6.28
C GLU A 228 -15.35 -13.38 -7.71
N ALA A 229 -16.03 -12.27 -7.99
CA ALA A 229 -16.53 -11.96 -9.33
C ALA A 229 -15.40 -11.82 -10.36
N ASP A 230 -14.24 -11.33 -9.93
CA ASP A 230 -13.06 -11.10 -10.76
C ASP A 230 -12.00 -12.20 -10.61
N MET A 231 -12.38 -13.36 -10.06
CA MET A 231 -11.44 -14.44 -9.70
C MET A 231 -10.57 -14.90 -10.88
N ALA A 232 -11.11 -14.88 -12.09
CA ALA A 232 -10.41 -15.29 -13.31
C ALA A 232 -9.26 -14.36 -13.71
N TYR A 233 -9.19 -13.12 -13.20
CA TYR A 233 -8.12 -12.17 -13.50
C TYR A 233 -6.91 -12.31 -12.58
N TRP A 234 -7.09 -12.77 -11.34
CA TRP A 234 -6.01 -12.88 -10.36
C TRP A 234 -4.95 -13.90 -10.78
N GLY A 235 -3.68 -13.50 -10.74
CA GLY A 235 -2.55 -14.33 -11.19
C GLY A 235 -2.44 -14.47 -12.71
N LYS A 236 -3.30 -13.77 -13.47
CA LYS A 236 -3.28 -13.73 -14.93
C LYS A 236 -3.10 -12.28 -15.42
N GLN A 237 -4.14 -11.46 -15.33
CA GLN A 237 -4.08 -10.03 -15.71
C GLN A 237 -3.83 -9.11 -14.52
N TRP A 238 -4.27 -9.51 -13.34
CA TRP A 238 -4.15 -8.77 -12.09
C TRP A 238 -3.16 -9.46 -11.16
N LEU A 239 -2.10 -8.75 -10.78
CA LEU A 239 -1.00 -9.31 -10.01
C LEU A 239 -0.82 -8.52 -8.72
N MET A 240 -1.09 -9.18 -7.60
CA MET A 240 -1.09 -8.58 -6.27
C MET A 240 0.27 -8.80 -5.57
N LEU A 241 0.90 -7.74 -5.09
CA LEU A 241 2.04 -7.79 -4.18
C LEU A 241 1.56 -7.92 -2.74
N ALA A 242 2.33 -8.61 -1.90
CA ALA A 242 2.01 -8.69 -0.48
C ALA A 242 2.44 -7.43 0.27
N ASN A 243 1.46 -6.69 0.80
CA ASN A 243 1.67 -5.57 1.72
C ASN A 243 0.86 -5.77 3.01
N PRO A 244 1.47 -6.27 4.10
CA PRO A 244 0.78 -6.40 5.38
C PRO A 244 0.84 -5.12 6.23
N THR A 245 1.51 -4.06 5.76
CA THR A 245 1.82 -2.89 6.61
C THR A 245 0.69 -1.86 6.66
N TYR A 246 -0.07 -1.73 5.58
CA TYR A 246 -1.27 -0.90 5.49
C TYR A 246 -2.05 -1.27 4.23
N GLY A 247 -3.28 -0.79 4.13
CA GLY A 247 -4.05 -0.91 2.91
C GLY A 247 -5.55 -0.88 3.19
N SER A 248 -6.34 -1.11 2.16
CA SER A 248 -7.80 -1.12 2.34
C SER A 248 -8.28 -2.27 3.23
N PHE A 249 -7.54 -3.40 3.26
CA PHE A 249 -7.79 -4.51 4.18
C PHE A 249 -7.72 -4.08 5.64
N ASP A 250 -6.75 -3.23 6.01
CA ASP A 250 -6.55 -2.76 7.38
C ASP A 250 -7.72 -1.90 7.86
N THR A 251 -8.34 -1.18 6.92
CA THR A 251 -9.37 -0.19 7.22
C THR A 251 -10.80 -0.73 7.12
N ALA A 252 -10.99 -1.87 6.45
CA ALA A 252 -12.31 -2.47 6.22
C ALA A 252 -13.04 -2.91 7.50
N PRO A 253 -12.39 -3.52 8.52
CA PRO A 253 -13.06 -3.98 9.73
C PRO A 253 -13.78 -2.88 10.52
N TYR A 254 -13.34 -1.63 10.39
CA TYR A 254 -13.97 -0.48 11.02
C TYR A 254 -14.76 0.42 10.04
N GLY A 255 -15.09 -0.12 8.86
CA GLY A 255 -15.93 0.53 7.85
C GLY A 255 -15.26 1.73 7.19
N HIS A 256 -13.93 1.76 7.13
CA HIS A 256 -13.15 2.90 6.63
C HIS A 256 -13.41 4.22 7.38
N ASP A 257 -13.96 4.16 8.59
CA ASP A 257 -14.23 5.34 9.42
C ASP A 257 -12.98 5.77 10.20
N PHE A 258 -12.18 6.63 9.57
CA PHE A 258 -10.96 7.18 10.16
C PHE A 258 -11.20 8.12 11.36
N LYS A 259 -12.46 8.44 11.70
CA LYS A 259 -12.79 9.24 12.90
C LYS A 259 -12.80 8.40 14.18
N LYS A 260 -12.88 7.08 14.07
CA LYS A 260 -12.80 6.17 15.22
C LYS A 260 -11.46 6.32 15.92
N SER A 261 -11.46 6.19 17.25
CA SER A 261 -10.23 6.19 18.03
C SER A 261 -9.31 5.03 17.63
N ARG A 262 -8.01 5.13 17.89
CA ARG A 262 -7.07 4.02 17.64
C ARG A 262 -7.50 2.73 18.37
N GLU A 263 -8.07 2.88 19.57
CA GLU A 263 -8.58 1.77 20.38
C GLU A 263 -9.78 1.10 19.69
N ASP A 264 -10.76 1.88 19.23
CA ASP A 264 -11.93 1.34 18.53
C ASP A 264 -11.56 0.67 17.20
N GLN A 265 -10.62 1.25 16.44
CA GLN A 265 -10.11 0.64 15.22
C GLN A 265 -9.45 -0.71 15.53
N ARG A 266 -8.63 -0.78 16.58
CA ARG A 266 -7.97 -2.02 17.01
C ARG A 266 -8.96 -3.06 17.50
N LYS A 267 -9.99 -2.64 18.24
CA LYS A 267 -11.06 -3.53 18.70
C LYS A 267 -11.81 -4.13 17.50
N ALA A 268 -12.23 -3.31 16.54
CA ALA A 268 -12.92 -3.78 15.34
C ALA A 268 -12.11 -4.81 14.55
N LYS A 269 -10.79 -4.60 14.41
CA LYS A 269 -9.87 -5.57 13.80
C LYS A 269 -9.82 -6.90 14.55
N ARG A 270 -9.86 -6.88 15.89
CA ARG A 270 -9.86 -8.11 16.70
C ARG A 270 -11.18 -8.86 16.60
N ASP A 271 -12.29 -8.14 16.55
CA ASP A 271 -13.64 -8.72 16.56
C ASP A 271 -13.94 -9.55 15.30
N VAL A 272 -13.24 -9.29 14.18
CA VAL A 272 -13.41 -10.03 12.91
C VAL A 272 -12.46 -11.24 12.77
N LEU A 273 -11.50 -11.42 13.68
CA LEU A 273 -10.58 -12.56 13.61
C LEU A 273 -11.23 -13.84 14.13
N GLU A 274 -11.12 -14.91 13.35
CA GLU A 274 -11.51 -16.24 13.79
C GLU A 274 -10.51 -16.79 14.82
N SER A 275 -11.01 -17.41 15.88
CA SER A 275 -10.18 -17.97 16.95
C SER A 275 -10.49 -19.44 17.19
N TRP A 276 -9.45 -20.21 17.51
CA TRP A 276 -9.60 -21.55 18.07
C TRP A 276 -9.91 -21.42 19.57
N ALA A 277 -10.91 -22.15 20.07
CA ALA A 277 -11.32 -22.12 21.48
C ALA A 277 -10.24 -22.59 22.49
N GLY A 278 -9.12 -23.12 21.98
CA GLY A 278 -8.04 -23.69 22.78
C GLY A 278 -8.29 -25.16 23.16
N PRO A 279 -7.31 -25.80 23.82
CA PRO A 279 -7.47 -27.18 24.26
C PRO A 279 -8.61 -27.29 25.29
N ALA A 280 -9.46 -28.30 25.14
CA ALA A 280 -10.39 -28.70 26.20
C ALA A 280 -9.57 -29.15 27.41
N LYS A 281 -9.95 -28.65 28.60
CA LYS A 281 -9.32 -29.02 29.86
C LYS A 281 -9.57 -30.48 30.23
#